data_AF-A0A933NHG5-F1
#
_entry.id   AF-A0A933NHG5-F1
#
_cell.length_a   1.000
_cell.length_b   1.000
_cell.length_c   1.000
_cell.angle_alpha   90.00
_cell.angle_beta   90.00
_cell.angle_gamma   90.00
#
_symmetry.space_group_name_H-M   'P 1'
#
loop_
_entity.id
_entity.type
_entity.pdbx_description
1 polymer ?
#
loop_
_entity_poly.entity_id
_entity_poly.type
_entity_poly.pdbx_seq_one_letter_code
_entity_poly.pdbx_strand_id
1 'polypeptide(L)'
;MAVQTVALGPFSRLEGDLKVKVDIEEGRIVRARASGTLYRGFEPMVRGRTPLDAIVITCRVCGQCGLTHSAAAAEAIRSLTGDRMPRNARLAINVMLAIETVLSHLTHFYLSFAPDLAEPPCQDAARRFAPPAGESFRRALLLREDILGVLGLFAGKWPNSLAIQPGGTTRPLDASELRRAQVLLREFIASIEQQVLRCGLDRWLALRCAPDLDRWLGEGDHGTSDLGVFLTLGRQRGLDQVGRWSARFLSSGGWPDPSGRPFMKAGFHDGNALPFDPARIVEHVKHSWYDASSGALHPFDGTAIPSSRTS
;
A
#
# COMPACT_ATOMS: atom_id res chain seq x y z
N MET A 1 -12.95 16.63 -34.61
CA MET A 1 -11.53 16.21 -34.71
C MET A 1 -11.43 14.74 -34.29
N ALA A 2 -10.39 14.02 -34.70
CA ALA A 2 -10.31 12.57 -34.51
C ALA A 2 -9.88 12.22 -33.08
N VAL A 3 -10.70 11.46 -32.37
CA VAL A 3 -10.39 10.89 -31.06
C VAL A 3 -9.63 9.59 -31.27
N GLN A 4 -8.43 9.45 -30.70
CA GLN A 4 -7.68 8.21 -30.74
C GLN A 4 -7.95 7.38 -29.48
N THR A 5 -8.41 6.15 -29.63
CA THR A 5 -8.57 5.22 -28.51
C THR A 5 -7.37 4.29 -28.41
N VAL A 6 -6.74 4.22 -27.24
CA VAL A 6 -5.60 3.35 -26.95
C VAL A 6 -5.95 2.42 -25.80
N ALA A 7 -5.72 1.11 -25.98
CA ALA A 7 -5.81 0.13 -24.92
C ALA A 7 -4.40 -0.15 -24.36
N LEU A 8 -4.24 0.06 -23.06
CA LEU A 8 -3.02 -0.17 -22.30
C LEU A 8 -3.20 -1.39 -21.40
N GLY A 9 -2.21 -2.27 -21.39
CA GLY A 9 -2.15 -3.46 -20.56
C GLY A 9 -2.01 -4.77 -21.37
N PRO A 10 -1.71 -5.90 -20.70
CA PRO A 10 -1.54 -6.02 -19.26
C PRO A 10 -0.32 -5.24 -18.73
N PHE A 11 -0.47 -4.59 -17.58
CA PHE A 11 0.65 -3.90 -16.93
C PHE A 11 1.51 -4.92 -16.19
N SER A 12 2.83 -4.84 -16.36
CA SER A 12 3.77 -5.84 -15.86
C SER A 12 4.32 -5.56 -14.45
N ARG A 13 4.21 -4.32 -13.97
CA ARG A 13 4.79 -3.84 -12.70
C ARG A 13 3.71 -3.32 -11.74
N LEU A 14 2.64 -4.09 -11.57
CA LEU A 14 1.61 -3.88 -10.56
C LEU A 14 1.08 -5.24 -10.06
N GLU A 15 0.26 -5.22 -9.01
CA GLU A 15 -0.44 -6.41 -8.54
C GLU A 15 -1.79 -6.56 -9.26
N GLY A 16 -2.07 -7.79 -9.70
CA GLY A 16 -3.32 -8.14 -10.38
C GLY A 16 -3.35 -7.82 -11.88
N ASP A 17 -4.48 -8.15 -12.51
CA ASP A 17 -4.67 -7.94 -13.95
C ASP A 17 -5.48 -6.67 -14.20
N LEU A 18 -4.81 -5.63 -14.67
CA LEU A 18 -5.41 -4.34 -15.00
C LEU A 18 -5.32 -4.05 -16.51
N LYS A 19 -6.44 -3.62 -17.10
CA LYS A 19 -6.48 -3.00 -18.43
C LYS A 19 -7.02 -1.58 -18.30
N VAL A 20 -6.40 -0.64 -19.00
CA VAL A 20 -6.84 0.75 -19.07
C VAL A 20 -7.08 1.13 -20.52
N LYS A 21 -8.27 1.65 -20.83
CA LYS A 21 -8.55 2.25 -22.14
C LYS A 21 -8.60 3.76 -22.00
N VAL A 22 -7.84 4.48 -22.81
CA VAL A 22 -7.83 5.94 -22.84
C VAL A 22 -8.27 6.47 -24.19
N ASP A 23 -9.07 7.52 -24.16
CA ASP A 23 -9.44 8.31 -25.33
C ASP A 23 -8.57 9.58 -25.30
N ILE A 24 -7.83 9.83 -26.40
CA ILE A 24 -6.85 10.92 -26.52
C ILE A 24 -7.33 11.92 -27.58
N GLU A 25 -7.34 13.19 -27.21
CA GLU A 25 -7.63 14.34 -28.08
C GLU A 25 -6.53 15.38 -27.87
N GLU A 26 -5.93 15.87 -28.96
CA GLU A 26 -4.88 16.91 -28.91
C GLU A 26 -3.72 16.59 -27.94
N GLY A 27 -3.31 15.33 -27.89
CA GLY A 27 -2.24 14.86 -27.00
C GLY A 27 -2.63 14.81 -25.51
N ARG A 28 -3.91 15.01 -25.17
CA ARG A 28 -4.43 14.94 -23.79
C ARG A 28 -5.40 13.79 -23.66
N ILE A 29 -5.34 13.10 -22.52
CA ILE A 29 -6.33 12.07 -22.17
C ILE A 29 -7.62 12.78 -21.75
N VAL A 30 -8.68 12.59 -22.52
CA VAL A 30 -10.02 13.17 -22.23
C VAL A 30 -10.93 12.18 -21.52
N ARG A 31 -10.64 10.88 -21.63
CA ARG A 31 -11.38 9.83 -20.93
C ARG A 31 -10.48 8.65 -20.63
N ALA A 32 -10.65 8.06 -19.44
CA ALA A 32 -10.00 6.82 -19.05
C ALA A 32 -11.03 5.83 -18.49
N ARG A 33 -10.85 4.55 -18.79
CA ARG A 33 -11.67 3.45 -18.27
C ARG A 33 -10.74 2.36 -17.78
N ALA A 34 -10.78 2.06 -16.49
CA ALA A 34 -9.99 1.00 -15.87
C ALA A 34 -10.85 -0.25 -15.66
N SER A 35 -10.29 -1.42 -15.93
CA SER A 35 -10.97 -2.70 -15.81
C SER A 35 -10.03 -3.74 -15.22
N GLY A 36 -10.39 -4.28 -14.06
CA GLY A 36 -9.72 -5.44 -13.48
C GLY A 36 -10.23 -6.70 -14.17
N THR A 37 -9.36 -7.49 -14.80
CA THR A 37 -9.79 -8.57 -15.70
C THR A 37 -9.84 -9.96 -15.06
N LEU A 38 -9.61 -10.05 -13.74
CA LEU A 38 -9.64 -11.28 -12.98
C LEU A 38 -10.67 -11.21 -11.85
N TYR A 39 -11.52 -12.23 -11.75
CA TYR A 39 -12.43 -12.44 -10.64
C TYR A 39 -12.13 -13.78 -9.97
N ARG A 40 -12.07 -13.80 -8.63
CA ARG A 40 -11.78 -14.99 -7.81
C ARG A 40 -12.89 -15.37 -6.83
N GLY A 41 -13.80 -14.45 -6.49
CA GLY A 41 -14.95 -14.71 -5.63
C GLY A 41 -14.64 -15.08 -4.18
N PHE A 42 -13.86 -14.27 -3.47
CA PHE A 42 -13.55 -14.51 -2.05
C PHE A 42 -14.77 -14.39 -1.13
N GLU A 43 -15.67 -13.43 -1.39
CA GLU A 43 -16.87 -13.20 -0.58
C GLU A 43 -17.86 -14.38 -0.59
N PRO A 44 -18.25 -14.96 -1.74
CA PRO A 44 -19.05 -16.18 -1.73
C PRO A 44 -18.28 -17.37 -1.13
N MET A 45 -16.94 -17.41 -1.26
CA MET A 45 -16.12 -18.49 -0.72
C MET A 45 -16.16 -18.58 0.80
N VAL A 46 -16.33 -17.46 1.52
CA VAL A 46 -16.41 -17.44 2.99
C VAL A 46 -17.81 -17.73 3.54
N ARG A 47 -18.87 -17.68 2.70
CA ARG A 47 -20.24 -17.93 3.15
C ARG A 47 -20.43 -19.38 3.62
N GLY A 48 -21.15 -19.56 4.73
CA GLY A 48 -21.43 -20.87 5.32
C GLY A 48 -20.24 -21.54 6.03
N ARG A 49 -19.09 -20.86 6.12
CA ARG A 49 -17.90 -21.34 6.84
C ARG A 49 -17.88 -20.85 8.29
N THR A 50 -16.97 -21.42 9.06
CA THR A 50 -16.67 -20.88 10.39
C THR A 50 -16.02 -19.50 10.27
N PRO A 51 -16.29 -18.54 11.17
CA PRO A 51 -15.69 -17.20 11.07
C PRO A 51 -14.16 -17.19 11.00
N LEU A 52 -13.49 -18.13 11.69
CA LEU A 52 -12.03 -18.22 11.68
C LEU A 52 -11.44 -18.58 10.31
N ASP A 53 -12.20 -19.31 9.47
CA ASP A 53 -11.77 -19.59 8.09
C ASP A 53 -11.59 -18.31 7.28
N ALA A 54 -12.30 -17.22 7.63
CA ALA A 54 -12.15 -15.94 6.95
C ALA A 54 -10.72 -15.40 7.05
N ILE A 55 -10.04 -15.57 8.19
CA ILE A 55 -8.64 -15.12 8.36
C ILE A 55 -7.72 -15.87 7.40
N VAL A 56 -7.95 -17.18 7.25
CA VAL A 56 -7.16 -18.01 6.34
C VAL A 56 -7.47 -17.65 4.89
N ILE A 57 -8.73 -17.44 4.54
CA ILE A 57 -9.15 -17.20 3.15
C ILE A 57 -8.77 -15.79 2.69
N THR A 58 -9.07 -14.74 3.46
CA THR A 58 -8.93 -13.35 3.01
C THR A 58 -7.49 -12.91 2.84
N CYS A 59 -6.52 -13.47 3.58
CA CYS A 59 -5.12 -13.11 3.34
C CYS A 59 -4.58 -13.57 1.98
N ARG A 60 -5.29 -14.47 1.28
CA ARG A 60 -4.96 -14.86 -0.10
C ARG A 60 -5.62 -13.95 -1.15
N VAL A 61 -6.38 -12.92 -0.73
CA VAL A 61 -6.87 -11.88 -1.63
C VAL A 61 -5.70 -11.19 -2.31
N CYS A 62 -4.60 -10.92 -1.60
CA CYS A 62 -3.40 -10.34 -2.19
C CYS A 62 -2.13 -10.86 -1.49
N GLY A 63 -1.12 -11.24 -2.27
CA GLY A 63 0.15 -11.74 -1.74
C GLY A 63 1.05 -10.64 -1.14
N GLN A 64 0.79 -9.37 -1.43
CA GLN A 64 1.58 -8.24 -0.93
C GLN A 64 1.03 -7.65 0.37
N CYS A 65 -0.30 -7.57 0.52
CA CYS A 65 -0.97 -7.02 1.71
C CYS A 65 -1.75 -8.08 2.50
N GLY A 66 -1.23 -9.31 2.52
CA GLY A 66 -1.88 -10.45 3.16
C GLY A 66 -2.05 -10.28 4.68
N LEU A 67 -1.10 -9.66 5.40
CA LEU A 67 -1.25 -9.39 6.84
C LEU A 67 -2.36 -8.37 7.10
N THR A 68 -2.48 -7.36 6.24
CA THR A 68 -3.54 -6.36 6.34
C THR A 68 -4.92 -7.02 6.22
N HIS A 69 -5.10 -7.94 5.27
CA HIS A 69 -6.34 -8.73 5.17
C HIS A 69 -6.58 -9.63 6.40
N SER A 70 -5.55 -10.31 6.91
CA SER A 70 -5.65 -11.10 8.15
C SER A 70 -6.05 -10.22 9.34
N ALA A 71 -5.47 -9.04 9.47
CA ALA A 71 -5.76 -8.11 10.57
C ALA A 71 -7.18 -7.56 10.49
N ALA A 72 -7.64 -7.19 9.28
CA ALA A 72 -9.01 -6.74 9.07
C ALA A 72 -10.03 -7.85 9.41
N ALA A 73 -9.79 -9.09 8.96
CA ALA A 73 -10.66 -10.22 9.28
C ALA A 73 -10.66 -10.55 10.78
N ALA A 74 -9.49 -10.59 11.42
CA ALA A 74 -9.36 -10.84 12.86
C ALA A 74 -10.06 -9.76 13.69
N GLU A 75 -9.92 -8.48 13.32
CA GLU A 75 -10.55 -7.36 14.00
C GLU A 75 -12.09 -7.36 13.80
N ALA A 76 -12.58 -7.74 12.62
CA ALA A 76 -14.00 -7.92 12.36
C ALA A 76 -14.60 -9.02 13.24
N ILE A 77 -13.94 -10.18 13.33
CA ILE A 77 -14.36 -11.29 14.21
C ILE A 77 -14.29 -10.87 15.68
N ARG A 78 -13.22 -10.20 16.11
CA ARG A 78 -13.06 -9.68 17.47
C ARG A 78 -14.18 -8.73 17.87
N SER A 79 -14.62 -7.89 16.93
CA SER A 79 -15.73 -6.95 17.14
C SER A 79 -17.06 -7.67 17.35
N LEU A 80 -17.24 -8.87 16.78
CA LEU A 80 -18.42 -9.72 16.97
C LEU A 80 -18.35 -10.55 18.25
N THR A 81 -17.18 -11.09 18.60
CA THR A 81 -17.00 -11.95 19.78
C THR A 81 -16.82 -11.17 21.08
N GLY A 82 -16.39 -9.90 20.99
CA GLY A 82 -16.09 -9.07 22.16
C GLY A 82 -14.76 -9.42 22.83
N ASP A 83 -13.90 -10.22 22.18
CA ASP A 83 -12.64 -10.66 22.74
C ASP A 83 -11.71 -9.47 23.07
N ARG A 84 -11.07 -9.55 24.24
CA ARG A 84 -10.09 -8.55 24.70
C ARG A 84 -8.69 -8.95 24.25
N MET A 85 -8.10 -8.10 23.41
CA MET A 85 -6.72 -8.28 22.96
C MET A 85 -5.72 -7.83 24.03
N PRO A 86 -4.72 -8.66 24.39
CA PRO A 86 -3.62 -8.25 25.26
C PRO A 86 -2.82 -7.06 24.70
N ARG A 87 -2.29 -6.22 25.58
CA ARG A 87 -1.49 -5.03 25.21
C ARG A 87 -0.31 -5.38 24.29
N ASN A 88 0.44 -6.43 24.61
CA ASN A 88 1.58 -6.88 23.81
C ASN A 88 1.15 -7.36 22.42
N ALA A 89 0.00 -8.05 22.31
CA ALA A 89 -0.51 -8.50 21.03
C ALA A 89 -0.88 -7.32 20.11
N ARG A 90 -1.53 -6.27 20.65
CA ARG A 90 -1.84 -5.05 19.87
C ARG A 90 -0.57 -4.39 19.33
N LEU A 91 0.47 -4.28 20.16
CA LEU A 91 1.76 -3.72 19.74
C LEU A 91 2.44 -4.59 18.68
N ALA A 92 2.42 -5.92 18.84
CA ALA A 92 2.99 -6.84 17.87
C ALA A 92 2.28 -6.78 16.51
N ILE A 93 0.95 -6.71 16.49
CA ILE A 93 0.15 -6.52 15.26
C ILE A 93 0.49 -5.18 14.61
N ASN A 94 0.60 -4.10 15.38
CA ASN A 94 0.98 -2.80 14.83
C ASN A 94 2.38 -2.83 14.19
N VAL A 95 3.34 -3.50 14.81
CA VAL A 95 4.68 -3.70 14.22
C VAL A 95 4.57 -4.51 12.93
N MET A 96 3.85 -5.63 12.91
CA MET A 96 3.65 -6.44 11.70
C MET A 96 3.08 -5.61 10.54
N LEU A 97 2.03 -4.82 10.79
CA LEU A 97 1.39 -3.99 9.77
C LEU A 97 2.28 -2.82 9.31
N ALA A 98 3.05 -2.21 10.23
CA ALA A 98 4.02 -1.18 9.88
C ALA A 98 5.14 -1.74 8.99
N ILE A 99 5.62 -2.94 9.30
CA ILE A 99 6.64 -3.62 8.48
C ILE A 99 6.10 -4.02 7.10
N GLU A 100 4.88 -4.56 7.01
CA GLU A 100 4.24 -4.84 5.70
C GLU A 100 4.11 -3.55 4.87
N THR A 101 3.77 -2.43 5.51
CA THR A 101 3.69 -1.12 4.86
C THR A 101 5.05 -0.65 4.34
N VAL A 102 6.12 -0.75 5.15
CA VAL A 102 7.49 -0.38 4.74
C VAL A 102 7.97 -1.27 3.59
N LEU A 103 7.78 -2.58 3.70
CA LEU A 103 8.12 -3.55 2.66
C LEU A 103 7.37 -3.27 1.35
N SER A 104 6.08 -2.94 1.44
CA SER A 104 5.24 -2.61 0.29
C SER A 104 5.72 -1.33 -0.40
N HIS A 105 5.97 -0.24 0.34
CA HIS A 105 6.47 1.01 -0.24
C HIS A 105 7.86 0.86 -0.88
N LEU A 106 8.77 0.16 -0.20
CA LEU A 106 10.11 -0.13 -0.73
C LEU A 106 10.02 -0.93 -2.03
N THR A 107 9.17 -1.97 -2.04
CA THR A 107 8.95 -2.82 -3.22
C THR A 107 8.32 -2.03 -4.35
N HIS A 108 7.25 -1.30 -4.07
CA HIS A 108 6.55 -0.48 -5.05
C HIS A 108 7.50 0.54 -5.70
N PHE A 109 8.24 1.30 -4.89
CA PHE A 109 9.13 2.32 -5.42
C PHE A 109 10.24 1.69 -6.28
N TYR A 110 11.07 0.80 -5.73
CA TYR A 110 12.26 0.33 -6.46
C TYR A 110 11.97 -0.73 -7.52
N LEU A 111 11.01 -1.61 -7.31
CA LEU A 111 10.75 -2.74 -8.23
C LEU A 111 9.65 -2.43 -9.24
N SER A 112 8.77 -1.48 -8.95
CA SER A 112 7.61 -1.18 -9.81
C SER A 112 7.72 0.19 -10.48
N PHE A 113 7.84 1.27 -9.69
CA PHE A 113 7.74 2.64 -10.19
C PHE A 113 9.07 3.19 -10.73
N ALA A 114 10.14 3.15 -9.94
CA ALA A 114 11.43 3.76 -10.26
C ALA A 114 12.08 3.25 -11.56
N PRO A 115 11.87 2.00 -12.03
CA PRO A 115 12.33 1.61 -13.35
C PRO A 115 11.77 2.47 -14.49
N ASP A 116 10.58 3.08 -14.34
CA ASP A 116 10.05 4.04 -15.33
C ASP A 116 10.84 5.35 -15.35
N LEU A 117 11.55 5.69 -14.26
CA LEU A 117 12.42 6.87 -14.23
C LEU A 117 13.65 6.69 -15.12
N ALA A 118 14.05 5.45 -15.42
CA ALA A 118 15.11 5.18 -16.38
C ALA A 118 14.71 5.51 -17.82
N GLU A 119 13.41 5.72 -18.09
CA GLU A 119 12.86 5.97 -19.42
C GLU A 119 12.15 7.35 -19.51
N PRO A 120 12.38 8.19 -20.54
CA PRO A 120 13.43 8.05 -21.55
C PRO A 120 14.83 8.07 -20.92
N PRO A 121 15.87 7.56 -21.61
CA PRO A 121 17.19 7.33 -21.03
C PRO A 121 17.74 8.53 -20.26
N CYS A 122 17.90 8.36 -18.95
CA CYS A 122 18.60 9.29 -18.08
C CYS A 122 19.72 8.53 -17.40
N GLN A 123 20.98 8.95 -17.62
CA GLN A 123 22.16 8.18 -17.18
C GLN A 123 22.14 7.90 -15.67
N ASP A 124 21.80 8.90 -14.84
CA ASP A 124 21.75 8.71 -13.39
C ASP A 124 20.58 7.82 -12.95
N ALA A 125 19.39 8.02 -13.52
CA ALA A 125 18.22 7.19 -13.22
C ALA A 125 18.43 5.74 -13.67
N ALA A 126 19.05 5.53 -14.84
CA ALA A 126 19.38 4.20 -15.34
C ALA A 126 20.42 3.50 -14.43
N ARG A 127 21.48 4.20 -14.02
CA ARG A 127 22.48 3.67 -13.08
C ARG A 127 21.86 3.21 -11.76
N ARG A 128 20.85 3.93 -11.25
CA ARG A 128 20.22 3.64 -9.95
C ARG A 128 19.09 2.63 -10.04
N PHE A 129 18.16 2.85 -10.96
CA PHE A 129 16.83 2.24 -10.93
C PHE A 129 16.59 1.22 -12.05
N ALA A 130 17.45 1.14 -13.08
CA ALA A 130 17.20 0.22 -14.20
C ALA A 130 17.33 -1.24 -13.75
N PRO A 131 16.30 -2.09 -13.97
CA PRO A 131 16.39 -3.51 -13.66
C PRO A 131 17.24 -4.26 -14.69
N PRO A 132 17.96 -5.33 -14.31
CA PRO A 132 18.29 -5.75 -12.94
C PRO A 132 19.59 -5.11 -12.41
N ALA A 133 20.28 -4.29 -13.22
CA ALA A 133 21.65 -3.86 -12.97
C ALA A 133 21.79 -2.65 -12.01
N GLY A 134 20.71 -1.88 -11.86
CA GLY A 134 20.68 -0.63 -11.10
C GLY A 134 21.18 -0.80 -9.67
N GLU A 135 22.05 0.10 -9.24
CA GLU A 135 22.68 0.06 -7.91
C GLU A 135 21.63 0.07 -6.80
N SER A 136 20.73 1.06 -6.85
CA SER A 136 19.65 1.23 -5.88
C SER A 136 18.59 0.13 -6.00
N PHE A 137 18.31 -0.35 -7.22
CA PHE A 137 17.44 -1.50 -7.45
C PHE A 137 17.96 -2.76 -6.74
N ARG A 138 19.24 -3.10 -6.93
CA ARG A 138 19.87 -4.26 -6.28
C ARG A 138 19.94 -4.10 -4.77
N ARG A 139 20.26 -2.89 -4.29
CA ARG A 139 20.30 -2.62 -2.85
C ARG A 139 18.93 -2.73 -2.21
N ALA A 140 17.87 -2.31 -2.89
CA ALA A 140 16.50 -2.48 -2.41
C ALA A 140 16.11 -3.96 -2.24
N LEU A 141 16.62 -4.87 -3.08
CA LEU A 141 16.41 -6.31 -2.89
C LEU A 141 16.99 -6.82 -1.56
N LEU A 142 18.17 -6.33 -1.17
CA LEU A 142 18.80 -6.67 0.11
C LEU A 142 18.01 -6.07 1.29
N LEU A 143 17.60 -4.80 1.18
CA LEU A 143 16.79 -4.15 2.22
C LEU A 143 15.44 -4.84 2.45
N ARG A 144 14.87 -5.43 1.40
CA ARG A 144 13.67 -6.26 1.51
C ARG A 144 13.94 -7.54 2.32
N GLU A 145 15.10 -8.15 2.17
CA GLU A 145 15.48 -9.33 2.96
C GLU A 145 15.59 -8.98 4.44
N ASP A 146 16.26 -7.87 4.78
CA ASP A 146 16.41 -7.41 6.17
C ASP A 146 15.06 -7.18 6.86
N ILE A 147 14.15 -6.46 6.19
CA ILE A 147 12.84 -6.14 6.76
C ILE A 147 11.92 -7.36 6.81
N LEU A 148 12.06 -8.30 5.87
CA LEU A 148 11.40 -9.61 5.93
C LEU A 148 11.94 -10.45 7.10
N GLY A 149 13.21 -10.32 7.46
CA GLY A 149 13.78 -10.92 8.67
C GLY A 149 13.07 -10.46 9.94
N VAL A 150 12.78 -9.16 10.06
CA VAL A 150 11.96 -8.62 11.16
C VAL A 150 10.56 -9.24 11.13
N LEU A 151 9.92 -9.27 9.96
CA LEU A 151 8.58 -9.83 9.83
C LEU A 151 8.54 -11.32 10.15
N GLY A 152 9.57 -12.09 9.80
CA GLY A 152 9.70 -13.51 10.14
C GLY A 152 9.71 -13.77 11.65
N LEU A 153 10.33 -12.88 12.43
CA LEU A 153 10.29 -12.97 13.90
C LEU A 153 8.86 -12.76 14.43
N PHE A 154 8.11 -11.78 13.92
CA PHE A 154 6.78 -11.46 14.43
C PHE A 154 5.67 -12.37 13.88
N ALA A 155 5.78 -12.73 12.61
CA ALA A 155 4.70 -13.34 11.83
C ALA A 155 5.01 -14.79 11.40
N GLY A 156 6.22 -15.30 11.71
CA GLY A 156 6.71 -16.63 11.33
C GLY A 156 7.11 -16.73 9.85
N LYS A 157 6.21 -16.34 8.95
CA LYS A 157 6.44 -16.31 7.51
C LYS A 157 5.64 -15.20 6.85
N TRP A 158 6.10 -14.78 5.67
CA TRP A 158 5.37 -13.92 4.76
C TRP A 158 5.67 -14.37 3.32
N PRO A 159 4.69 -14.39 2.40
CA PRO A 159 3.28 -13.99 2.56
C PRO A 159 2.38 -14.93 3.38
N ASN A 160 1.11 -14.53 3.53
CA ASN A 160 0.02 -15.33 4.10
C ASN A 160 0.31 -15.83 5.52
N SER A 161 0.76 -14.94 6.40
CA SER A 161 0.92 -15.27 7.82
C SER A 161 -0.44 -15.55 8.46
N LEU A 162 -0.46 -16.51 9.40
CA LEU A 162 -1.60 -16.79 10.28
C LEU A 162 -1.30 -16.36 11.72
N ALA A 163 -0.31 -15.49 11.93
CA ALA A 163 0.11 -15.05 13.25
C ALA A 163 -0.90 -14.14 13.94
N ILE A 164 -1.79 -13.47 13.19
CA ILE A 164 -2.82 -12.58 13.71
C ILE A 164 -4.13 -13.36 13.90
N GLN A 165 -4.70 -13.28 15.09
CA GLN A 165 -5.93 -13.95 15.51
C GLN A 165 -6.86 -12.94 16.20
N PRO A 166 -8.17 -13.22 16.34
CA PRO A 166 -9.11 -12.27 16.96
C PRO A 166 -8.70 -11.84 18.38
N GLY A 167 -8.15 -12.79 19.16
CA GLY A 167 -7.64 -12.55 20.50
C GLY A 167 -6.24 -11.92 20.57
N GLY A 168 -5.53 -11.74 19.45
CA GLY A 168 -4.16 -11.19 19.45
C GLY A 168 -3.21 -11.90 18.49
N THR A 169 -2.05 -12.33 19.00
CA THR A 169 -1.04 -13.05 18.22
C THR A 169 -0.94 -14.51 18.66
N THR A 170 -0.55 -15.41 17.76
CA THR A 170 -0.44 -16.86 18.05
C THR A 170 0.61 -17.21 19.09
N ARG A 171 1.57 -16.31 19.35
CA ARG A 171 2.61 -16.50 20.35
C ARG A 171 3.08 -15.16 20.93
N PRO A 172 3.68 -15.17 22.13
CA PRO A 172 4.49 -14.06 22.61
C PRO A 172 5.84 -13.99 21.89
N LEU A 173 6.46 -12.80 21.95
CA LEU A 173 7.85 -12.56 21.54
C LEU A 173 8.75 -12.56 22.77
N ASP A 174 9.89 -13.24 22.68
CA ASP A 174 10.89 -13.24 23.75
C ASP A 174 11.88 -12.06 23.63
N ALA A 175 12.67 -11.84 24.69
CA ALA A 175 13.62 -10.72 24.74
C ALA A 175 14.75 -10.84 23.72
N SER A 176 15.14 -12.04 23.31
CA SER A 176 16.17 -12.26 22.29
C SER A 176 15.66 -11.91 20.89
N GLU A 177 14.43 -12.28 20.59
CA GLU A 177 13.74 -11.96 19.33
C GLU A 177 13.54 -10.45 19.19
N LEU A 178 13.11 -9.79 20.25
CA LEU A 178 12.97 -8.34 20.27
C LEU A 178 14.31 -7.63 20.04
N ARG A 179 15.39 -8.10 20.68
CA ARG A 179 16.74 -7.55 20.45
C ARG A 179 17.18 -7.74 19.00
N ARG A 180 16.94 -8.93 18.42
CA ARG A 180 17.27 -9.21 17.02
C ARG A 180 16.49 -8.31 16.06
N ALA A 181 15.19 -8.15 16.28
CA ALA A 181 14.35 -7.24 15.49
C ALA A 181 14.85 -5.79 15.56
N GLN A 182 15.26 -5.32 16.75
CA GLN A 182 15.81 -3.98 16.91
C GLN A 182 17.13 -3.76 16.16
N VAL A 183 18.01 -4.78 16.09
CA VAL A 183 19.25 -4.71 15.32
C VAL A 183 18.94 -4.58 13.84
N LEU A 184 18.12 -5.48 13.29
CA LEU A 184 17.70 -5.44 11.88
C LEU A 184 17.04 -4.11 11.50
N LEU A 185 16.17 -3.57 12.37
CA LEU A 185 15.53 -2.28 12.14
C LEU A 185 16.52 -1.12 12.14
N ARG A 186 17.52 -1.12 13.01
CA ARG A 186 18.56 -0.09 13.01
C ARG A 186 19.42 -0.14 11.74
N GLU A 187 19.78 -1.33 11.29
CA GLU A 187 20.53 -1.52 10.04
C GLU A 187 19.72 -1.08 8.81
N PHE A 188 18.42 -1.39 8.81
CA PHE A 188 17.49 -0.91 7.79
C PHE A 188 17.40 0.62 7.79
N ILE A 189 17.16 1.24 8.96
CA ILE A 189 17.07 2.70 9.09
C ILE A 189 18.37 3.36 8.63
N ALA A 190 19.53 2.87 9.06
CA ALA A 190 20.82 3.39 8.63
C ALA A 190 20.99 3.33 7.10
N SER A 191 20.49 2.28 6.46
CA SER A 191 20.50 2.19 4.99
C SER A 191 19.55 3.19 4.32
N ILE A 192 18.37 3.43 4.89
CA ILE A 192 17.46 4.49 4.42
C ILE A 192 18.12 5.87 4.54
N GLU A 193 18.73 6.15 5.69
CA GLU A 193 19.45 7.40 5.95
C GLU A 193 20.61 7.61 4.98
N GLN A 194 21.37 6.56 4.65
CA GLN A 194 22.52 6.64 3.75
C GLN A 194 22.15 6.75 2.26
N GLN A 195 21.16 5.99 1.80
CA GLN A 195 20.86 5.86 0.38
C GLN A 195 19.66 6.71 -0.04
N VAL A 196 18.56 6.61 0.70
CA VAL A 196 17.27 7.19 0.31
C VAL A 196 17.23 8.68 0.63
N LEU A 197 17.78 9.06 1.80
CA LEU A 197 17.66 10.42 2.32
C LEU A 197 19.00 11.19 2.30
N ARG A 198 20.13 10.50 2.47
CA ARG A 198 21.45 11.10 2.76
C ARG A 198 21.44 12.03 3.98
N CYS A 199 20.58 11.75 4.95
CA CYS A 199 20.51 12.43 6.24
C CYS A 199 19.91 11.53 7.30
N GLY A 200 20.04 11.94 8.57
CA GLY A 200 19.34 11.28 9.67
C GLY A 200 17.82 11.38 9.51
N LEU A 201 17.11 10.35 9.96
CA LEU A 201 15.66 10.25 9.86
C LEU A 201 14.96 11.40 10.60
N ASP A 202 15.51 11.86 11.71
CA ASP A 202 14.97 13.00 12.46
C ASP A 202 14.95 14.30 11.63
N ARG A 203 15.98 14.52 10.80
CA ARG A 203 16.01 15.67 9.88
C ARG A 203 14.90 15.57 8.84
N TRP A 204 14.62 14.37 8.34
CA TRP A 204 13.52 14.13 7.39
C TRP A 204 12.14 14.30 8.05
N LEU A 205 11.97 13.80 9.28
CA LEU A 205 10.70 13.93 10.02
C LEU A 205 10.41 15.37 10.49
N ALA A 206 11.41 16.26 10.44
CA ALA A 206 11.25 17.67 10.73
C ALA A 206 10.57 18.47 9.60
N LEU A 207 10.50 17.94 8.37
CA LEU A 207 9.82 18.61 7.26
C LEU A 207 8.31 18.70 7.52
N ARG A 208 7.72 19.88 7.29
CA ARG A 208 6.29 20.13 7.50
C ARG A 208 5.56 20.59 6.24
N CYS A 209 6.26 21.17 5.27
CA CYS A 209 5.65 21.71 4.07
C CYS A 209 6.54 21.59 2.83
N ALA A 210 5.98 21.91 1.65
CA ALA A 210 6.72 21.87 0.39
C ALA A 210 7.97 22.78 0.37
N PRO A 211 7.95 24.02 0.91
CA PRO A 211 9.16 24.81 1.07
C PRO A 211 10.27 24.15 1.92
N ASP A 212 9.92 23.36 2.93
CA ASP A 212 10.92 22.61 3.70
C ASP A 212 11.59 21.54 2.85
N LEU A 213 10.84 20.94 1.92
CA LEU A 213 11.34 19.93 0.99
C LEU A 213 12.30 20.55 -0.01
N ASP A 214 11.99 21.73 -0.53
CA ASP A 214 12.87 22.45 -1.45
C ASP A 214 14.18 22.87 -0.76
N ARG A 215 14.10 23.34 0.49
CA ARG A 215 15.29 23.63 1.29
C ARG A 215 16.10 22.37 1.56
N TRP A 216 15.45 21.30 2.01
CA TRP A 216 16.11 20.02 2.24
C TRP A 216 16.83 19.51 0.98
N LEU A 217 16.22 19.63 -0.21
CA LEU A 217 16.81 19.16 -1.45
C LEU A 217 18.12 19.91 -1.81
N GLY A 218 18.22 21.19 -1.45
CA GLY A 218 19.41 22.02 -1.66
C GLY A 218 20.46 21.96 -0.55
N GLU A 219 20.18 21.24 0.55
CA GLU A 219 21.10 21.08 1.68
C GLU A 219 22.05 19.89 1.45
N GLY A 220 23.35 20.11 1.65
CA GLY A 220 24.37 19.06 1.63
C GLY A 220 24.31 18.18 0.38
N ASP A 221 24.29 16.85 0.58
CA ASP A 221 24.28 15.87 -0.51
C ASP A 221 22.87 15.32 -0.80
N HIS A 222 21.79 15.87 -0.21
CA HIS A 222 20.44 15.28 -0.31
C HIS A 222 19.95 15.18 -1.76
N GLY A 223 20.30 16.13 -2.63
CA GLY A 223 19.98 16.07 -4.06
C GLY A 223 20.55 14.85 -4.80
N THR A 224 21.59 14.21 -4.24
CA THR A 224 22.20 12.98 -4.79
C THR A 224 21.68 11.69 -4.15
N SER A 225 20.75 11.79 -3.18
CA SER A 225 20.03 10.66 -2.63
C SER A 225 19.02 10.10 -3.65
N ASP A 226 18.54 8.88 -3.46
CA ASP A 226 17.53 8.33 -4.38
C ASP A 226 16.24 9.15 -4.37
N LEU A 227 15.84 9.66 -3.20
CA LEU A 227 14.67 10.54 -3.11
C LEU A 227 14.92 11.89 -3.77
N GLY A 228 16.10 12.46 -3.60
CA GLY A 228 16.49 13.72 -4.22
C GLY A 228 16.51 13.64 -5.76
N VAL A 229 17.06 12.54 -6.30
CA VAL A 229 17.06 12.26 -7.74
C VAL A 229 15.63 12.08 -8.25
N PHE A 230 14.79 11.32 -7.54
CA PHE A 230 13.38 11.17 -7.91
C PHE A 230 12.64 12.51 -7.94
N LEU A 231 12.79 13.36 -6.92
CA LEU A 231 12.13 14.65 -6.86
C LEU A 231 12.60 15.58 -7.98
N THR A 232 13.91 15.64 -8.21
CA THR A 232 14.50 16.48 -9.25
C THR A 232 14.06 16.05 -10.64
N LEU A 233 14.20 14.76 -10.95
CA LEU A 233 13.83 14.22 -12.25
C LEU A 233 12.32 14.28 -12.47
N GLY A 234 11.54 14.01 -11.42
CA GLY A 234 10.08 14.10 -11.47
C GLY A 234 9.61 15.50 -11.85
N ARG A 235 10.18 16.54 -11.24
CA ARG A 235 9.89 17.94 -11.59
C ARG A 235 10.35 18.31 -13.00
N GLN A 236 11.54 17.89 -13.40
CA GLN A 236 12.05 18.11 -14.77
C GLN A 236 11.15 17.48 -15.84
N ARG A 237 10.51 16.35 -15.52
CA ARG A 237 9.57 15.64 -16.39
C ARG A 237 8.11 16.06 -16.20
N GLY A 238 7.84 17.04 -15.33
CA GLY A 238 6.50 17.55 -15.06
C GLY A 238 5.57 16.55 -14.36
N LEU A 239 6.10 15.55 -13.64
CA LEU A 239 5.28 14.58 -12.90
C LEU A 239 4.44 15.25 -11.79
N ASP A 240 4.88 16.39 -11.28
CA ASP A 240 4.16 17.25 -10.33
C ASP A 240 3.03 18.08 -10.97
N GLN A 241 2.94 18.08 -12.30
CA GLN A 241 1.94 18.82 -13.07
C GLN A 241 0.82 17.91 -13.62
N VAL A 242 1.00 16.59 -13.58
CA VAL A 242 0.03 15.59 -14.08
C VAL A 242 -0.70 14.90 -12.93
N GLY A 243 -1.81 14.21 -13.25
CA GLY A 243 -2.59 13.46 -12.24
C GLY A 243 -3.34 14.35 -11.24
N ARG A 244 -3.46 15.66 -11.52
CA ARG A 244 -4.22 16.59 -10.67
C ARG A 244 -5.71 16.27 -10.75
N TRP A 245 -6.30 16.04 -9.59
CA TRP A 245 -7.73 15.85 -9.42
C TRP A 245 -8.18 16.71 -8.23
N SER A 246 -9.46 17.10 -8.19
CA SER A 246 -10.07 17.73 -6.99
C SER A 246 -10.12 16.70 -5.87
N ALA A 247 -9.00 16.55 -5.17
CA ALA A 247 -8.70 15.35 -4.40
C ALA A 247 -9.65 15.21 -3.22
N ARG A 248 -10.49 14.17 -3.29
CA ARG A 248 -11.23 13.64 -2.15
C ARG A 248 -10.36 12.57 -1.52
N PHE A 249 -9.93 12.77 -0.29
CA PHE A 249 -9.13 11.80 0.45
C PHE A 249 -9.97 11.11 1.51
N LEU A 250 -9.69 9.82 1.73
CA LEU A 250 -10.33 9.02 2.77
C LEU A 250 -9.24 8.26 3.52
N SER A 251 -9.34 8.25 4.85
CA SER A 251 -8.58 7.40 5.75
C SER A 251 -9.56 6.74 6.72
N SER A 252 -9.52 5.41 6.83
CA SER A 252 -10.22 4.67 7.90
C SER A 252 -9.47 4.72 9.24
N GLY A 253 -8.31 5.36 9.27
CA GLY A 253 -7.38 5.32 10.39
C GLY A 253 -6.59 4.00 10.46
N GLY A 254 -5.60 3.95 11.34
CA GLY A 254 -4.71 2.80 11.46
C GLY A 254 -3.80 2.84 12.69
N TRP A 255 -3.25 1.67 13.01
CA TRP A 255 -2.34 1.42 14.14
C TRP A 255 -2.84 1.99 15.48
N PRO A 256 -3.97 1.50 16.01
CA PRO A 256 -4.43 1.89 17.34
C PRO A 256 -3.44 1.44 18.41
N ASP A 257 -3.09 2.34 19.32
CA ASP A 257 -2.33 1.99 20.52
C ASP A 257 -3.18 1.08 21.45
N PRO A 258 -2.61 0.53 22.54
CA PRO A 258 -3.36 -0.34 23.46
C PRO A 258 -4.58 0.32 24.13
N SER A 259 -4.71 1.65 24.10
CA SER A 259 -5.89 2.39 24.58
C SER A 259 -6.94 2.62 23.48
N GLY A 260 -6.66 2.20 22.24
CA GLY A 260 -7.52 2.39 21.08
C GLY A 260 -7.28 3.70 20.33
N ARG A 261 -6.35 4.55 20.78
CA ARG A 261 -6.05 5.80 20.10
C ARG A 261 -5.24 5.52 18.82
N PRO A 262 -5.70 5.94 17.63
CA PRO A 262 -5.01 5.64 16.38
C PRO A 262 -3.75 6.49 16.20
N PHE A 263 -2.69 5.89 15.66
CA PHE A 263 -1.53 6.63 15.16
C PHE A 263 -1.89 7.42 13.90
N MET A 264 -2.58 6.77 12.95
CA MET A 264 -3.12 7.41 11.76
C MET A 264 -4.61 7.72 11.96
N LYS A 265 -5.00 9.00 11.92
CA LYS A 265 -6.38 9.42 12.14
C LYS A 265 -7.29 8.99 10.98
N ALA A 266 -8.53 8.64 11.32
CA ALA A 266 -9.60 8.49 10.34
C ALA A 266 -10.16 9.86 9.95
N GLY A 267 -10.59 9.99 8.70
CA GLY A 267 -11.18 11.23 8.20
C GLY A 267 -11.44 11.19 6.70
N PHE A 268 -12.24 12.15 6.24
CA PHE A 268 -12.49 12.41 4.84
C PHE A 268 -12.13 13.87 4.54
N HIS A 269 -11.57 14.15 3.37
CA HIS A 269 -11.18 15.50 2.97
C HIS A 269 -11.62 15.78 1.54
N ASP A 270 -12.51 16.75 1.33
CA ASP A 270 -13.00 17.20 0.02
C ASP A 270 -12.71 18.69 -0.26
N GLY A 271 -11.76 19.26 0.47
CA GLY A 271 -11.56 20.69 0.64
C GLY A 271 -11.73 21.13 2.08
N ASN A 272 -12.51 20.37 2.87
CA ASN A 272 -12.60 20.49 4.32
C ASN A 272 -12.28 19.15 5.00
N ALA A 273 -11.69 19.19 6.19
CA ALA A 273 -11.50 17.99 7.00
C ALA A 273 -12.82 17.60 7.69
N LEU A 274 -13.32 16.42 7.36
CA LEU A 274 -14.58 15.86 7.85
C LEU A 274 -14.32 14.55 8.61
N PRO A 275 -15.15 14.21 9.62
CA PRO A 275 -15.06 12.92 10.28
C PRO A 275 -15.38 11.79 9.30
N PHE A 276 -14.72 10.64 9.47
CA PHE A 276 -15.04 9.43 8.74
C PHE A 276 -16.25 8.74 9.39
N ASP A 277 -17.28 8.47 8.59
CA ASP A 277 -18.46 7.71 8.97
C ASP A 277 -18.60 6.47 8.08
N PRO A 278 -18.29 5.26 8.59
CA PRO A 278 -18.40 4.02 7.83
C PRO A 278 -19.80 3.74 7.29
N ALA A 279 -20.86 4.22 7.95
CA ALA A 279 -22.25 3.97 7.53
C ALA A 279 -22.60 4.64 6.19
N ARG A 280 -21.76 5.57 5.72
CA ARG A 280 -21.91 6.26 4.44
C ARG A 280 -21.25 5.53 3.26
N ILE A 281 -20.56 4.41 3.52
CA ILE A 281 -19.92 3.63 2.45
C ILE A 281 -21.01 2.91 1.65
N VAL A 282 -20.94 3.05 0.32
CA VAL A 282 -21.80 2.31 -0.62
C VAL A 282 -20.98 1.85 -1.82
N GLU A 283 -21.31 0.68 -2.35
CA GLU A 283 -20.65 0.07 -3.50
C GLU A 283 -21.57 0.11 -4.73
N HIS A 284 -21.15 0.83 -5.77
CA HIS A 284 -21.89 0.93 -7.03
C HIS A 284 -21.41 -0.14 -8.02
N VAL A 285 -22.34 -0.87 -8.64
CA VAL A 285 -22.03 -1.94 -9.60
C VAL A 285 -22.49 -1.66 -11.03
N LYS A 286 -23.02 -0.46 -11.31
CA LYS A 286 -23.56 -0.07 -12.65
C LYS A 286 -22.56 -0.28 -13.79
N HIS A 287 -21.27 -0.08 -13.53
CA HIS A 287 -20.19 -0.21 -14.52
C HIS A 287 -19.25 -1.39 -14.20
N SER A 288 -19.76 -2.38 -13.46
CA SER A 288 -19.04 -3.55 -12.99
C SER A 288 -19.73 -4.83 -13.50
N TRP A 289 -19.01 -5.95 -13.54
CA TRP A 289 -19.55 -7.25 -13.99
C TRP A 289 -20.28 -8.00 -12.86
N TYR A 290 -21.25 -7.34 -12.24
CA TYR A 290 -22.11 -7.89 -11.20
C TYR A 290 -23.57 -7.64 -11.54
N ASP A 291 -24.47 -8.40 -10.91
CA ASP A 291 -25.88 -8.06 -10.93
C ASP A 291 -26.10 -6.68 -10.28
N ALA A 292 -26.78 -5.79 -11.02
CA ALA A 292 -27.05 -4.42 -10.62
C ALA A 292 -28.52 -4.18 -10.22
N SER A 293 -29.31 -5.26 -10.09
CA SER A 293 -30.72 -5.21 -9.71
C SER A 293 -30.97 -4.44 -8.40
N SER A 294 -30.08 -4.60 -7.42
CA SER A 294 -30.20 -3.98 -6.09
C SER A 294 -29.66 -2.56 -5.96
N GLY A 295 -29.11 -1.97 -7.03
CA GLY A 295 -28.50 -0.64 -6.97
C GLY A 295 -27.20 -0.60 -6.17
N ALA A 296 -26.92 0.52 -5.50
CA ALA A 296 -25.74 0.67 -4.64
C ALA A 296 -26.06 0.24 -3.21
N LEU A 297 -25.20 -0.57 -2.62
CA LEU A 297 -25.43 -1.20 -1.31
C LEU A 297 -24.32 -0.86 -0.32
N HIS A 298 -24.66 -0.79 0.97
CA HIS A 298 -23.66 -0.78 2.03
C HIS A 298 -23.00 -2.16 2.14
N PRO A 299 -21.70 -2.29 2.50
CA PRO A 299 -21.02 -3.59 2.57
C PRO A 299 -21.69 -4.65 3.47
N PHE A 300 -22.44 -4.25 4.50
CA PHE A 300 -23.25 -5.17 5.32
C PHE A 300 -24.40 -5.84 4.55
N ASP A 301 -24.94 -5.16 3.54
CA ASP A 301 -26.03 -5.65 2.69
C ASP A 301 -25.52 -6.14 1.33
N GLY A 302 -24.19 -6.15 1.13
CA GLY A 302 -23.54 -6.40 -0.15
C GLY A 302 -23.80 -7.79 -0.74
N THR A 303 -23.98 -7.81 -2.07
CA THR A 303 -24.13 -9.04 -2.86
C THR A 303 -23.09 -9.12 -3.96
N ALA A 304 -22.34 -10.22 -4.02
CA ALA A 304 -21.31 -10.47 -5.03
C ALA A 304 -21.76 -11.55 -6.02
N ILE A 305 -22.74 -11.22 -6.87
CA ILE A 305 -23.28 -12.12 -7.89
C ILE A 305 -22.69 -11.70 -9.25
N PRO A 306 -21.72 -12.46 -9.81
CA PRO A 306 -21.11 -12.12 -11.09
C PRO A 306 -22.15 -12.11 -12.20
N SER A 307 -22.02 -11.17 -13.14
CA SER A 307 -22.84 -11.11 -14.34
C SER A 307 -21.96 -10.87 -15.56
N SER A 308 -22.14 -11.70 -16.59
CA SER A 308 -21.37 -11.66 -17.83
C SER A 308 -21.74 -10.52 -18.78
N ARG A 309 -22.36 -9.42 -18.30
CA ARG A 309 -23.03 -8.42 -19.16
C ARG A 309 -22.22 -8.08 -20.42
N THR A 310 -22.73 -8.57 -21.54
CA THR A 310 -22.48 -8.11 -22.90
C THR A 310 -23.50 -7.02 -23.20
N SER A 311 -23.31 -5.82 -22.66
CA SER A 311 -24.08 -4.63 -23.02
C SER A 311 -23.20 -3.39 -22.99
#